data_AF-A0A7C5R7F9-F1
#
_entry.id   AF-A0A7C5R7F9-F1
#
_cell.length_a   1.000
_cell.length_b   1.000
_cell.length_c   1.000
_cell.angle_alpha   90.00
_cell.angle_beta   90.00
_cell.angle_gamma   90.00
#
_symmetry.space_group_name_H-M   'P 1'
#
loop_
_entity.id
_entity.type
_entity.pdbx_description
1 polymer ?
#
loop_
_entity_poly.entity_id
_entity_poly.type
_entity_poly.pdbx_seq_one_letter_code
_entity_poly.pdbx_strand_id
1 'polypeptide(L)' 'ARQFEAFVIRPLGLDRYPDLRDTYFGNYEKLVYLAQTEDADLDRRARAAAARLGLAYERRQTGYGDLETALSRAANR' A
#
# COMPACT_ATOMS: atom_id res chain seq x y z
N ALA A 1 3.17 2.46 -3.37
CA ALA A 1 4.11 2.96 -2.33
C ALA A 1 4.94 4.20 -2.70
N ARG A 2 4.92 4.66 -3.97
CA ARG A 2 5.89 5.66 -4.48
C ARG A 2 5.96 6.97 -3.69
N GLN A 3 4.82 7.41 -3.13
CA GLN A 3 4.69 8.70 -2.43
C GLN A 3 4.33 8.57 -0.95
N PHE A 4 4.54 7.39 -0.34
CA PHE A 4 4.17 7.17 1.06
C PHE A 4 4.93 8.10 2.02
N GLU A 5 6.23 8.28 1.79
CA GLU A 5 7.06 9.20 2.57
C GLU A 5 6.56 10.65 2.46
N ALA A 6 6.19 11.06 1.25
CA ALA A 6 5.77 12.43 0.96
C ALA A 6 4.37 12.76 1.47
N PHE A 7 3.44 11.79 1.49
CA PHE A 7 2.04 12.04 1.84
C PHE A 7 1.61 11.54 3.22
N VAL A 8 2.31 10.56 3.79
CA VAL A 8 1.95 10.00 5.11
C VAL A 8 3.01 10.39 6.13
N ILE A 9 4.27 10.05 5.89
CA ILE A 9 5.30 10.22 6.91
C ILE A 9 5.57 11.69 7.23
N ARG A 10 6.01 12.48 6.24
CA ARG A 10 6.40 13.88 6.47
C ARG A 10 5.24 14.78 6.86
N PRO A 11 4.05 14.68 6.24
CA PRO A 11 2.93 15.54 6.62
C PRO A 11 2.38 15.25 8.01
N LEU A 12 2.40 13.98 8.45
CA LEU A 12 2.00 13.61 9.81
C LEU A 12 3.13 13.80 10.84
N GLY A 13 4.30 14.27 10.41
CA GLY A 13 5.45 14.54 11.28
C GLY A 13 6.08 13.30 11.90
N LEU A 14 5.83 12.11 11.35
CA LEU A 14 6.33 10.81 11.87
C LEU A 14 7.85 10.64 11.69
N ASP A 15 8.49 11.51 10.90
CA ASP A 15 9.93 11.63 10.79
C ASP A 15 10.56 12.39 11.96
N ARG A 16 9.84 13.34 12.55
CA ARG A 16 10.31 14.18 13.65
C ARG A 16 9.80 13.72 15.01
N TYR A 17 8.60 13.14 15.04
CA TYR A 17 7.91 12.72 16.26
C TYR A 17 7.37 11.29 16.10
N PRO A 18 8.22 10.27 16.31
CA PRO A 18 7.84 8.87 16.11
C PRO A 18 6.67 8.42 17.00
N ASP A 19 6.53 8.98 18.20
CA ASP A 19 5.48 8.63 19.16
C ASP A 19 4.05 8.93 18.64
N LEU A 20 3.92 9.87 17.68
CA LEU A 20 2.64 10.15 17.02
C LEU A 20 2.10 8.94 16.24
N ARG A 21 2.96 7.97 15.91
CA ARG A 21 2.55 6.72 15.29
C ARG A 21 1.46 6.05 16.10
N ASP A 22 1.62 5.93 17.41
CA ASP A 22 0.66 5.21 18.26
C ASP A 22 -0.64 5.99 18.39
N THR A 23 -0.57 7.33 18.40
CA THR A 23 -1.75 8.20 18.37
C THR A 23 -2.55 8.04 17.06
N TYR A 24 -1.88 8.00 15.91
CA TYR A 24 -2.57 7.91 14.61
C TYR A 24 -2.97 6.49 14.24
N PHE A 25 -2.14 5.49 14.57
CA PHE A 25 -2.23 4.13 14.06
C PHE A 25 -2.40 3.07 15.15
N GLY A 26 -2.51 3.42 16.43
CA GLY A 26 -2.56 2.45 17.53
C GLY A 26 -3.74 1.48 17.51
N ASN A 27 -4.81 1.80 16.77
CA ASN A 27 -5.97 0.91 16.57
C ASN A 27 -5.97 0.21 15.21
N TYR A 28 -4.90 0.33 14.42
CA TYR A 28 -4.77 -0.29 13.12
C TYR A 28 -3.88 -1.53 13.24
N GLU A 29 -4.25 -2.59 12.53
CA GLU A 29 -3.49 -3.84 12.56
C GLU A 29 -2.63 -4.03 11.31
N LYS A 30 -3.05 -3.43 10.19
CA LYS A 30 -2.47 -3.73 8.87
C LYS A 30 -2.31 -2.50 7.99
N LEU A 31 -1.22 -2.51 7.23
CA LEU A 31 -1.07 -1.69 6.02
C LEU A 31 -1.31 -2.58 4.81
N VAL A 32 -2.38 -2.26 4.06
CA VAL A 32 -2.75 -2.98 2.84
C VAL A 32 -2.23 -2.23 1.60
N TYR A 33 -1.32 -2.84 0.84
CA TYR A 33 -0.87 -2.33 -0.45
C TYR A 33 -1.69 -2.95 -1.59
N LEU A 34 -2.51 -2.14 -2.24
CA LEU A 34 -3.24 -2.50 -3.46
C LEU A 34 -2.31 -2.35 -4.66
N ALA A 35 -1.82 -3.47 -5.20
CA ALA A 35 -0.83 -3.52 -6.27
C ALA A 35 -1.48 -3.89 -7.61
N GLN A 36 -1.45 -2.97 -8.58
CA GLN A 36 -1.94 -3.23 -9.95
C GLN A 36 -0.91 -3.90 -10.86
N THR A 37 0.36 -3.88 -10.46
CA THR A 37 1.48 -4.42 -11.23
C THR A 37 2.43 -5.18 -10.31
N GLU A 38 3.29 -6.01 -10.91
CA GLU A 38 4.42 -6.61 -10.24
C GLU A 38 5.63 -5.69 -10.31
N ASP A 39 5.78 -4.84 -9.30
CA ASP A 39 6.93 -3.95 -9.14
C ASP A 39 7.57 -4.20 -7.78
N ALA A 40 8.75 -4.84 -7.79
CA ALA A 40 9.48 -5.22 -6.59
C ALA A 40 9.98 -4.01 -5.78
N ASP A 41 10.28 -2.88 -6.43
CA ASP A 41 10.68 -1.66 -5.71
C ASP A 41 9.49 -1.07 -4.96
N LEU A 42 8.31 -1.06 -5.57
CA LEU A 42 7.09 -0.61 -4.89
C LEU A 42 6.69 -1.53 -3.73
N ASP A 43 6.83 -2.85 -3.86
CA ASP A 43 6.56 -3.79 -2.77
C ASP A 43 7.53 -3.56 -1.59
N ARG A 44 8.83 -3.43 -1.86
CA ARG A 44 9.83 -3.13 -0.83
C ARG A 44 9.52 -1.83 -0.08
N ARG A 45 9.16 -0.77 -0.81
CA ARG A 45 8.77 0.51 -0.20
C ARG A 45 7.52 0.37 0.68
N ALA A 46 6.54 -0.43 0.25
CA ALA A 46 5.33 -0.67 1.02
C ALA A 46 5.61 -1.44 2.32
N ARG A 47 6.49 -2.45 2.27
CA ARG A 47 6.96 -3.18 3.47
C ARG A 47 7.69 -2.27 4.44
N ALA A 48 8.58 -1.42 3.95
CA ALA A 48 9.30 -0.46 4.79
C ALA A 48 8.35 0.53 5.48
N ALA A 49 7.31 0.99 4.76
CA ALA A 49 6.25 1.82 5.33
C ALA A 49 5.47 1.09 6.44
N ALA A 50 5.07 -0.17 6.21
CA ALA A 50 4.36 -0.97 7.20
C ALA A 50 5.21 -1.19 8.47
N ALA A 51 6.49 -1.54 8.29
CA ALA A 51 7.43 -1.69 9.40
C ALA A 51 7.60 -0.40 10.21
N ARG A 52 7.71 0.76 9.53
CA ARG A 52 7.81 2.06 10.18
C ARG A 52 6.56 2.39 11.00
N LEU A 53 5.38 2.00 10.52
CA LEU A 53 4.12 2.18 11.24
C LEU A 53 3.85 1.09 12.27
N GLY A 54 4.68 0.05 12.37
CA GLY A 54 4.43 -1.08 13.28
C GLY A 54 3.22 -1.93 12.88
N LEU A 55 2.80 -1.89 11.61
CA LEU A 55 1.63 -2.57 11.11
C LEU A 55 2.01 -3.83 10.32
N ALA A 56 1.17 -4.86 10.37
CA ALA A 56 1.36 -6.03 9.51
C ALA A 56 1.19 -5.64 8.04
N TYR A 57 2.07 -6.15 7.19
CA TYR A 57 2.04 -5.87 5.77
C TYR A 57 1.14 -6.86 5.02
N GLU A 58 0.21 -6.35 4.23
CA GLU A 58 -0.63 -7.15 3.36
C GLU A 58 -0.59 -6.60 1.93
N ARG A 59 -0.14 -7.40 0.97
CA ARG A 59 -0.24 -7.04 -0.45
C ARG A 59 -1.49 -7.66 -1.02
N ARG A 60 -2.32 -6.87 -1.70
CA ARG A 60 -3.43 -7.36 -2.51
C ARG A 60 -3.20 -6.99 -3.95
N GLN A 61 -3.12 -7.99 -4.82
CA GLN A 61 -3.10 -7.73 -6.25
C GLN A 61 -4.48 -7.24 -6.66
N THR A 62 -4.51 -6.10 -7.34
CA THR A 62 -5.72 -5.50 -7.87
C THR A 62 -5.57 -5.37 -9.38
N GLY A 63 -6.68 -5.27 -10.09
CA GLY A 63 -6.69 -5.20 -11.54
C GLY A 63 -8.11 -4.94 -12.01
N TYR A 64 -8.34 -5.08 -13.32
CA TYR A 64 -9.67 -4.91 -13.89
C TYR A 64 -10.65 -6.02 -13.49
N GLY A 65 -10.16 -7.10 -12.85
CA GLY A 65 -10.99 -8.20 -12.38
C GLY A 65 -11.80 -8.81 -13.53
N ASP A 66 -13.12 -8.80 -13.41
CA ASP A 66 -14.03 -9.36 -14.41
C ASP A 66 -13.99 -8.64 -15.76
N LEU A 67 -13.53 -7.39 -15.82
CA LEU A 67 -13.48 -6.64 -17.08
C LEU A 67 -12.43 -7.20 -18.06
N GLU A 68 -11.27 -7.65 -17.58
CA GLU A 68 -10.27 -8.31 -18.44
C GLU A 68 -10.84 -9.61 -19.05
N THR A 69 -11.57 -10.37 -18.23
CA THR A 69 -12.29 -11.58 -18.66
C THR A 69 -13.38 -11.24 -19.69
N ALA A 70 -14.14 -10.17 -19.46
CA ALA A 70 -15.20 -9.74 -20.37
C ALA A 70 -14.64 -9.28 -21.73
N LEU A 71 -13.55 -8.52 -21.74
CA LEU A 71 -12.87 -8.07 -22.96
C LEU A 71 -12.27 -9.24 -23.74
N SER A 72 -11.65 -10.20 -23.05
CA SER A 72 -11.11 -11.42 -23.69
C SER A 72 -12.20 -12.26 -24.36
N ARG A 73 -13.37 -12.39 -23.72
CA ARG A 73 -14.54 -13.07 -24.30
C ARG A 73 -15.11 -12.32 -25.51
N ALA A 74 -15.14 -10.99 -25.46
CA ALA A 74 -15.65 -10.16 -26.54
C ALA A 74 -14.71 -10.14 -27.76
N ALA A 75 -13.39 -10.18 -27.54
CA ALA A 75 -12.38 -10.19 -28.60
C ALA A 75 -12.27 -11.56 -29.33
N ASN A 76 -12.69 -12.65 -28.69
CA ASN A 76 -12.74 -13.99 -29.27
C ASN A 76 -14.08 -14.31 -29.97
N ARG A 77 -14.93 -13.30 -30.21
CA ARG A 77 -16.13 -13.38 -31.05
C ARG A 77 -15.87 -12.70 -32.39
#